data_AF-A0A151EJ15-F1
#
_entry.id   AF-A0A151EJ15-F1
#
_cell.length_a   1.000
_cell.length_b   1.000
_cell.length_c   1.000
_cell.angle_alpha   90.00
_cell.angle_beta   90.00
_cell.angle_gamma   90.00
#
_symmetry.space_group_name_H-M   'P 1'
#
loop_
_entity.id
_entity.type
_entity.pdbx_description
1 polymer ?
#
loop_
_entity_poly.entity_id
_entity_poly.type
_entity_poly.pdbx_seq_one_letter_code
_entity_poly.pdbx_strand_id
1 'polypeptide(L)'
;MKYVKNHYYISRLIRTEILFTPLLIGLPLFVGSFFIYDWYIRGVVGNCTAYKGELILGIIIIIGNIAFDIPFIKSLRVLSKKK
;
A
#
# COMPACT_ATOMS: atom_id res chain seq x y z
N MET A 1 4.37 -15.65 -33.81
CA MET A 1 5.07 -16.04 -32.55
C MET A 1 5.33 -14.89 -31.56
N LYS A 2 5.57 -13.64 -32.01
CA LYS A 2 5.78 -12.46 -31.13
C LYS A 2 4.63 -12.22 -30.12
N TYR A 3 3.38 -12.41 -30.56
CA TYR A 3 2.17 -12.22 -29.72
C TYR A 3 2.07 -13.22 -28.56
N VAL A 4 2.44 -14.49 -28.78
CA VAL A 4 2.40 -15.54 -27.75
C VAL A 4 3.44 -15.30 -26.66
N LYS A 5 4.63 -14.82 -27.05
CA LYS A 5 5.71 -14.45 -26.10
C LYS A 5 5.25 -13.31 -25.17
N ASN A 6 4.66 -12.25 -25.72
CA ASN A 6 4.14 -11.13 -24.92
C ASN A 6 3.08 -11.56 -23.90
N HIS A 7 2.19 -12.47 -24.28
CA HIS A 7 1.13 -12.95 -23.38
C HIS A 7 1.68 -13.69 -22.15
N TYR A 8 2.74 -14.47 -22.34
CA TYR A 8 3.44 -15.19 -21.27
C TYR A 8 4.15 -14.22 -20.30
N TYR A 9 4.84 -13.20 -20.82
CA TYR A 9 5.48 -12.19 -19.98
C TYR A 9 4.47 -11.37 -19.17
N ILE A 10 3.35 -10.97 -19.77
CA ILE A 10 2.28 -10.23 -19.07
C ILE A 10 1.67 -11.08 -17.95
N SER A 11 1.40 -12.36 -18.18
CA SER A 11 0.86 -13.25 -17.16
C SER A 11 1.83 -13.45 -15.99
N ARG A 12 3.14 -13.60 -16.28
CA ARG A 12 4.19 -13.71 -15.26
C ARG A 12 4.36 -12.41 -14.47
N LEU A 13 4.23 -11.24 -15.11
CA LEU A 13 4.27 -9.93 -14.47
C LEU A 13 3.13 -9.77 -13.45
N ILE A 14 1.89 -10.04 -13.88
CA ILE A 14 0.69 -9.96 -13.02
C ILE A 14 0.80 -10.89 -11.81
N ARG A 15 1.30 -12.12 -12.01
CA ARG A 15 1.51 -13.08 -10.91
C ARG A 15 2.55 -12.58 -9.90
N THR A 16 3.57 -11.88 -10.37
CA THR A 16 4.60 -11.27 -9.53
C THR A 16 4.03 -10.09 -8.74
N GLU A 17 3.25 -9.22 -9.38
CA GLU A 17 2.54 -8.11 -8.70
C GLU A 17 1.58 -8.62 -7.62
N ILE A 18 0.86 -9.71 -7.88
CA ILE A 18 -0.02 -10.36 -6.88
C ILE A 18 0.79 -10.89 -5.69
N LEU A 19 2.03 -11.34 -5.90
CA LEU A 19 2.91 -11.84 -4.84
C LEU A 19 3.45 -10.71 -3.95
N PHE A 20 3.70 -9.52 -4.53
CA PHE A 20 4.14 -8.32 -3.80
C PHE A 20 2.99 -7.52 -3.19
N THR A 21 1.75 -7.82 -3.57
CA THR A 21 0.51 -7.21 -3.07
C THR A 21 0.42 -7.10 -1.55
N PRO A 22 0.74 -8.15 -0.75
CA PRO A 22 0.65 -8.05 0.71
C PRO A 22 1.63 -7.02 1.27
N LEU A 23 2.79 -6.85 0.62
CA LEU A 23 3.80 -5.89 1.03
C LEU A 23 3.40 -4.47 0.60
N LEU A 24 2.82 -4.31 -0.59
CA LEU A 24 2.30 -3.04 -1.10
C LEU A 24 1.17 -2.46 -0.23
N ILE A 25 0.31 -3.30 0.35
CA ILE A 25 -0.74 -2.84 1.30
C ILE A 25 -0.19 -2.80 2.74
N GLY A 26 0.46 -3.88 3.17
CA GLY A 26 0.86 -4.05 4.56
C GLY A 26 1.92 -3.05 5.01
N LEU A 27 2.88 -2.71 4.15
CA LEU A 27 3.96 -1.80 4.52
C LEU A 27 3.46 -0.36 4.76
N PRO A 28 2.65 0.26 3.88
CA PRO A 28 2.08 1.59 4.17
C PRO A 28 1.19 1.60 5.40
N LEU A 29 0.38 0.55 5.63
CA LEU A 29 -0.42 0.46 6.85
C LEU A 29 0.46 0.40 8.10
N PHE A 30 1.54 -0.38 8.06
CA PHE A 30 2.48 -0.48 9.18
C PHE A 30 3.18 0.86 9.43
N VAL A 31 3.73 1.49 8.39
CA VAL A 31 4.43 2.78 8.48
C VAL A 31 3.48 3.88 8.95
N GLY A 32 2.26 3.94 8.39
CA GLY A 32 1.25 4.91 8.81
C GLY A 32 0.83 4.73 10.27
N SER A 33 0.65 3.48 10.71
CA SER A 33 0.36 3.17 12.12
C SER A 33 1.51 3.55 13.04
N PHE A 34 2.76 3.35 12.60
CA PHE A 34 3.95 3.74 13.36
C PHE A 34 4.01 5.25 13.57
N PHE A 35 3.73 6.06 12.55
CA PHE A 35 3.67 7.52 12.69
C PHE A 35 2.57 7.98 13.66
N ILE A 36 1.39 7.36 13.62
CA ILE A 36 0.31 7.66 14.56
C ILE A 36 0.73 7.28 15.99
N TYR A 37 1.40 6.15 16.16
CA TYR A 37 1.92 5.72 17.46
C TYR A 37 2.99 6.69 18.00
N ASP A 38 3.95 7.11 17.17
CA ASP A 38 4.99 8.04 17.59
C ASP A 38 4.41 9.41 17.96
N TRP A 39 3.44 9.90 17.18
CA TRP A 39 2.65 11.08 17.53
C TRP A 39 1.94 10.92 18.88
N TYR A 40 1.35 9.75 19.17
CA TYR A 40 0.66 9.54 20.44
C TYR A 40 1.64 9.57 21.62
N ILE A 41 2.75 8.84 21.53
CA ILE A 41 3.74 8.76 22.61
C ILE A 41 4.43 10.11 22.83
N ARG A 42 4.92 10.75 21.77
CA ARG A 42 5.75 11.96 21.91
C ARG A 42 4.92 13.23 21.88
N GLY A 43 3.86 13.25 21.07
CA GLY A 43 2.97 14.39 20.94
C GLY A 43 1.97 14.51 22.09
N VAL A 44 1.26 13.42 22.42
CA VAL A 44 0.24 13.44 23.49
C VAL A 44 0.88 13.20 24.85
N VAL A 45 1.58 12.07 25.05
CA VAL A 45 2.16 11.74 26.36
C VAL A 45 3.35 12.64 26.70
N GLY A 46 4.20 12.95 25.72
CA GLY A 46 5.32 13.89 25.87
C GLY A 46 4.95 15.38 25.76
N ASN A 47 3.68 15.71 25.53
CA ASN A 47 3.16 17.08 25.37
C ASN A 47 3.94 17.95 24.36
N CYS A 48 4.48 17.34 23.29
CA CYS A 48 5.28 18.03 22.28
C CYS A 48 4.48 18.28 21.00
N THR A 49 4.13 19.53 20.74
CA THR A 49 3.30 19.90 19.58
C THR A 49 3.97 19.74 18.22
N ALA A 50 5.31 19.55 18.19
CA ALA A 50 6.07 19.32 16.97
C ALA A 50 5.65 18.04 16.21
N TYR A 51 5.09 17.07 16.92
CA TYR A 51 4.75 15.75 16.38
C TYR A 51 3.42 15.76 15.60
N LYS A 52 2.69 16.87 15.54
CA LYS A 52 1.43 16.97 14.76
C LYS A 52 1.61 16.64 13.27
N GLY A 53 2.79 16.89 12.71
CA GLY A 53 3.11 16.53 11.33
C GLY A 53 3.07 15.02 11.09
N GLU A 54 3.48 14.22 12.06
CA GLU A 54 3.50 12.76 11.96
C GLU A 54 2.09 12.18 11.98
N LEU A 55 1.17 12.74 12.77
CA LEU A 55 -0.24 12.38 12.69
C LEU A 55 -0.79 12.59 11.29
N ILE A 56 -0.52 13.75 10.70
CA ILE A 56 -0.98 14.09 9.34
C ILE A 56 -0.38 13.13 8.32
N LEU A 57 0.93 12.86 8.40
CA LEU A 57 1.61 11.93 7.52
C LEU A 57 1.05 10.50 7.66
N GLY A 58 0.88 10.01 8.88
CA GLY A 58 0.32 8.69 9.15
C GLY A 58 -1.09 8.54 8.58
N ILE A 59 -1.95 9.54 8.75
CA ILE A 59 -3.30 9.57 8.18
C ILE A 59 -3.26 9.55 6.65
N ILE A 60 -2.44 10.39 6.02
CA ILE A 60 -2.34 10.46 4.55
C ILE A 60 -1.88 9.10 3.98
N ILE A 61 -0.90 8.47 4.61
CA ILE A 61 -0.37 7.17 4.16
C ILE A 61 -1.47 6.10 4.24
N ILE A 62 -2.20 6.03 5.36
CA ILE A 62 -3.27 5.04 5.55
C ILE A 62 -4.43 5.29 4.56
N ILE A 63 -4.90 6.53 4.45
CA ILE A 63 -6.00 6.87 3.54
C ILE A 63 -5.59 6.61 2.10
N GLY A 64 -4.38 7.00 1.69
CA GLY A 64 -3.86 6.74 0.35
C GLY A 64 -3.83 5.25 0.04
N ASN A 65 -3.35 4.42 0.98
CA ASN A 65 -3.31 2.98 0.79
C ASN A 65 -4.71 2.35 0.65
N ILE A 66 -5.67 2.81 1.47
CA ILE A 66 -7.06 2.33 1.39
C ILE A 66 -7.75 2.79 0.10
N ALA A 67 -7.56 4.04 -0.29
CA ALA A 67 -8.26 4.66 -1.41
C ALA A 67 -7.70 4.23 -2.78
N PHE A 68 -6.40 3.96 -2.88
CA PHE A 68 -5.74 3.67 -4.16
C PHE A 68 -5.20 2.25 -4.25
N ASP A 69 -4.41 1.79 -3.28
CA ASP A 69 -3.71 0.51 -3.38
C ASP A 69 -4.68 -0.68 -3.30
N ILE A 70 -5.67 -0.64 -2.40
CA ILE A 70 -6.68 -1.71 -2.30
C ILE A 70 -7.50 -1.85 -3.60
N PRO A 71 -8.08 -0.79 -4.18
CA PRO A 71 -8.77 -0.89 -5.47
C PRO A 71 -7.87 -1.31 -6.64
N PHE A 72 -6.63 -0.83 -6.68
CA PHE A 72 -5.66 -1.21 -7.71
C PHE A 72 -5.43 -2.72 -7.71
N ILE A 73 -5.16 -3.31 -6.54
CA ILE A 73 -4.96 -4.75 -6.37
C ILE A 73 -6.23 -5.54 -6.72
N LYS A 74 -7.40 -5.03 -6.34
CA LYS A 74 -8.68 -5.65 -6.73
C LYS A 74 -8.83 -5.70 -8.24
N SER A 75 -8.45 -4.63 -8.95
CA SER A 75 -8.49 -4.59 -10.42
C SER A 75 -7.54 -5.60 -11.08
N LEU A 76 -6.31 -5.75 -10.56
CA LEU A 76 -5.33 -6.74 -11.03
C LEU A 76 -5.83 -8.18 -10.85
N ARG A 77 -6.48 -8.48 -9.73
CA ARG A 77 -7.08 -9.80 -9.47
C ARG A 77 -8.21 -10.13 -10.45
N VAL A 78 -9.05 -9.15 -10.79
CA VAL A 78 -10.11 -9.34 -11.80
C VAL A 78 -9.51 -9.58 -13.18
N LEU A 79 -8.48 -8.82 -13.57
CA LEU A 79 -7.77 -9.00 -14.83
C LEU A 79 -7.14 -10.40 -14.93
N SER A 80 -6.55 -10.88 -13.82
CA SER A 80 -5.95 -12.22 -13.75
C SER A 80 -6.97 -13.35 -13.84
N LYS A 81 -8.22 -13.16 -13.39
CA LYS A 81 -9.29 -14.19 -13.43
C LYS A 81 -10.05 -14.25 -14.76
N LYS A 82 -9.98 -13.19 -15.57
CA LYS A 82 -10.66 -13.10 -16.88
C LYS A 82 -9.85 -13.73 -18.03
N LYS A 83 -8.63 -14.20 -17.74
CA LYS A 83 -7.81 -15.05 -18.60
C LYS A 83 -7.90 -16.49 -18.14
#